data_AF-A0A930V1N6-F1
#
_entry.id   AF-A0A930V1N6-F1
#
_cell.length_a   1.000
_cell.length_b   1.000
_cell.length_c   1.000
_cell.angle_alpha   90.00
_cell.angle_beta   90.00
_cell.angle_gamma   90.00
#
_symmetry.space_group_name_H-M   'P 1'
#
loop_
_entity.id
_entity.type
_entity.pdbx_description
1 polymer ?
#
loop_
_entity_poly.entity_id
_entity_poly.type
_entity_poly.pdbx_seq_one_letter_code
_entity_poly.pdbx_strand_id
1 'polypeptide(L)' 'MRTTIRLSDELYARVRAAAQERKSTVTSYIEQALQQALISSTDTTPAYRIDPIHGAGLQPGVDLDDSDRLSDLMDDRAGR' A
#
# COMPACT_ATOMS: atom_id res chain seq x y z
N MET A 1 -23.54 -5.46 14.22
CA MET A 1 -24.57 -6.50 14.51
C MET A 1 -24.08 -7.37 15.65
N ARG A 2 -24.97 -8.03 16.42
CA ARG A 2 -24.59 -9.01 17.45
C ARG A 2 -24.65 -10.41 16.85
N THR A 3 -23.53 -11.12 16.85
CA THR A 3 -23.43 -12.49 16.33
C THR A 3 -22.87 -13.41 17.41
N THR A 4 -23.40 -14.63 17.50
CA THR A 4 -22.88 -15.67 18.38
C THR A 4 -22.02 -16.62 17.56
N ILE A 5 -20.77 -16.81 17.95
CA ILE A 5 -19.81 -17.71 17.30
C ILE A 5 -19.28 -18.71 18.34
N ARG A 6 -18.95 -19.93 17.89
CA ARG A 6 -18.34 -20.95 18.75
C ARG A 6 -16.82 -20.85 18.65
N LEU A 7 -16.13 -20.66 19.77
CA LEU A 7 -14.68 -20.71 19.89
C LEU A 7 -14.30 -21.81 20.89
N SER A 8 -13.14 -22.42 20.70
CA SER A 8 -12.56 -23.26 21.75
C SER A 8 -12.15 -22.40 22.94
N ASP A 9 -12.21 -22.97 24.14
CA ASP A 9 -11.84 -22.27 25.38
C ASP A 9 -10.38 -21.80 25.35
N GLU A 10 -9.48 -22.60 24.76
CA GLU A 10 -8.07 -22.26 24.59
C GLU A 10 -7.90 -21.01 23.70
N LEU A 11 -8.64 -20.93 22.59
CA LEU A 11 -8.59 -19.77 21.71
C LEU A 11 -9.17 -18.53 22.40
N TYR A 12 -10.27 -18.68 23.13
CA TYR A 12 -10.88 -17.58 23.86
C TYR A 12 -9.93 -17.01 24.94
N ALA A 13 -9.19 -17.88 25.65
CA ALA A 13 -8.18 -17.46 26.61
C ALA A 13 -7.08 -16.62 25.96
N ARG A 14 -6.58 -17.05 24.80
CA ARG A 14 -5.56 -16.32 24.02
C ARG A 14 -6.08 -14.97 23.51
N VAL A 15 -7.31 -14.93 23.01
CA VAL A 15 -7.97 -13.68 22.58
C VAL A 15 -8.09 -12.71 23.74
N ARG A 16 -8.48 -13.18 24.93
CA ARG A 16 -8.60 -12.33 26.12
C ARG A 16 -7.26 -11.73 26.53
N ALA A 17 -6.20 -12.54 26.55
CA ALA A 17 -4.85 -12.08 26.86
C ALA A 17 -4.38 -11.00 25.86
N ALA A 18 -4.57 -11.24 24.56
CA ALA A 18 -4.18 -10.30 23.52
C ALA A 18 -4.98 -8.99 23.56
N ALA A 19 -6.28 -9.03 23.90
CA ALA A 19 -7.08 -7.84 24.10
C ALA A 19 -6.61 -7.01 25.32
N GLN A 20 -6.23 -7.69 26.41
CA GLN A 20 -5.68 -7.02 27.59
C GLN A 20 -4.35 -6.33 27.30
N GLU A 21 -3.44 -7.00 26.59
CA GLU A 21 -2.14 -6.44 26.19
C GLU A 21 -2.32 -5.16 25.36
N ARG A 22 -3.30 -5.15 24.45
CA ARG A 22 -3.64 -3.99 23.59
C ARG A 22 -4.55 -2.96 24.27
N LYS A 23 -4.89 -3.14 25.55
CA LYS A 23 -5.83 -2.28 26.31
C LYS A 23 -7.17 -2.09 25.59
N SER A 24 -7.66 -3.12 24.91
CA SER A 24 -8.92 -3.11 24.15
C SER A 24 -9.92 -4.11 24.72
N THR A 25 -11.19 -4.00 24.31
CA THR A 25 -12.19 -5.03 24.63
C THR A 25 -11.99 -6.27 23.75
N VAL A 26 -12.46 -7.43 24.21
CA VAL A 26 -12.46 -8.68 23.43
C VAL A 26 -13.22 -8.48 22.11
N THR A 27 -14.37 -7.81 22.16
CA THR A 27 -15.18 -7.50 20.97
C THR A 27 -14.40 -6.68 19.95
N SER A 28 -13.78 -5.58 20.38
CA SER A 28 -13.00 -4.71 19.49
C SER A 28 -11.79 -5.42 18.90
N TYR A 29 -11.13 -6.26 19.71
CA TYR A 29 -10.01 -7.07 19.24
C TYR A 29 -10.44 -8.08 18.16
N ILE A 30 -11.53 -8.81 18.37
CA ILE A 30 -12.08 -9.76 17.39
C ILE A 30 -12.47 -9.03 16.11
N GLU A 31 -13.14 -7.88 16.22
CA GLU A 31 -13.54 -7.08 15.06
C GLU A 31 -12.33 -6.62 14.23
N GLN A 32 -11.29 -6.09 14.88
CA GLN A 32 -10.06 -5.70 14.21
C GLN A 32 -9.36 -6.89 13.53
N ALA A 33 -9.28 -8.03 14.21
CA ALA A 33 -8.67 -9.24 13.66
C ALA A 33 -9.42 -9.74 12.42
N LEU A 34 -10.76 -9.70 12.44
CA LEU A 34 -11.59 -10.05 11.28
C LEU A 34 -11.40 -9.05 10.14
N GLN A 35 -11.38 -7.74 10.42
CA GLN A 35 -11.10 -6.73 9.40
C GLN A 35 -9.72 -6.95 8.75
N GLN A 36 -8.68 -7.18 9.54
CA GLN A 36 -7.33 -7.47 9.03
C GLN A 36 -7.29 -8.74 8.18
N ALA A 37 -7.97 -9.81 8.60
CA ALA A 37 -8.04 -11.05 7.84
C ALA A 37 -8.73 -10.86 6.46
N LEU A 38 -9.72 -9.97 6.38
CA LEU A 38 -10.41 -9.65 5.13
C LEU A 38 -9.61 -8.69 4.22
N ILE A 39 -8.81 -7.80 4.80
CA ILE A 39 -7.90 -6.92 4.04
C ILE A 39 -6.77 -7.73 3.41
N SER A 40 -6.18 -8.66 4.18
CA SER A 40 -5.03 -9.45 3.73
C SER A 40 -5.32 -10.39 2.57
N SER A 41 -6.58 -10.70 2.27
CA SER A 41 -6.96 -11.54 1.13
C SER A 41 -7.14 -10.78 -0.18
N THR A 42 -7.08 -9.44 -0.19
CA THR A 42 -7.42 -8.64 -1.39
C THR A 42 -6.20 -8.19 -2.21
N ASP A 43 -5.04 -7.94 -1.60
CA ASP A 43 -3.90 -7.40 -2.33
C ASP A 43 -2.68 -8.31 -2.25
N THR A 44 -2.66 -9.31 -3.13
CA THR A 44 -1.40 -9.69 -3.77
C THR A 44 -1.21 -8.81 -5.00
N THR A 45 -1.29 -7.50 -4.83
CA THR A 45 -0.92 -6.58 -5.90
C THR A 45 0.54 -6.87 -6.18
N PRO A 46 0.89 -7.40 -7.37
CA PRO A 46 2.28 -7.70 -7.68
C PRO A 46 3.08 -6.43 -7.44
N ALA A 47 4.24 -6.57 -6.78
CA ALA A 47 5.14 -5.44 -6.55
C ALA A 47 5.28 -4.67 -7.86
N TYR A 48 4.94 -3.38 -7.83
CA TYR A 48 4.98 -2.53 -9.01
C TYR A 48 6.41 -2.56 -9.57
N ARG A 49 6.58 -3.16 -10.75
CA ARG A 49 7.87 -3.23 -11.43
C ARG A 49 7.97 -1.98 -12.32
N ILE A 50 8.93 -1.12 -12.01
CA ILE A 50 9.32 -0.03 -12.89
C ILE A 50 10.29 -0.62 -13.91
N ASP A 51 9.94 -0.55 -15.18
CA ASP A 51 10.86 -0.82 -16.27
C ASP A 51 11.55 0.51 -16.65
N PRO A 52 12.82 0.75 -16.24
CA PRO A 52 13.50 1.99 -16.55
C PRO A 52 13.73 2.11 -18.05
N ILE A 53 13.30 3.23 -18.63
CA ILE A 53 13.66 3.57 -20.00
C ILE A 53 15.11 4.08 -19.96
N HIS A 54 16.02 3.31 -20.55
CA HIS A 54 17.40 3.75 -20.72
C HIS A 54 17.49 4.70 -21.93
N GLY A 55 17.79 5.97 -21.65
CA GLY A 55 18.11 6.97 -22.69
C GLY A 55 19.55 6.84 -23.19
N ALA A 56 19.83 7.35 -24.39
CA ALA A 56 21.17 7.35 -25.00
C ALA A 56 22.11 8.44 -24.42
N GLY A 57 21.82 8.97 -23.23
CA GLY A 57 22.49 10.13 -22.64
C GLY A 57 21.80 11.46 -22.97
N LEU A 58 22.49 12.56 -22.66
CA LEU A 58 21.98 13.92 -22.90
C LEU A 58 21.90 14.21 -24.39
N GLN A 59 20.84 14.91 -24.80
CA GLN A 59 20.72 15.42 -26.17
C GLN A 59 21.76 16.54 -26.38
N PRO A 60 22.65 16.44 -27.39
CA PRO A 60 23.64 17.48 -27.65
C PRO A 60 22.98 18.83 -27.95
N GLY A 61 23.50 19.90 -27.35
CA GLY A 61 23.00 21.27 -27.55
C GLY A 61 21.76 21.63 -26.73
N VAL A 62 21.28 20.72 -25.87
CA VAL A 62 20.27 21.03 -24.86
C VAL A 62 20.98 21.33 -23.54
N ASP A 63 20.78 22.55 -23.05
CA ASP A 63 21.18 22.95 -21.71
C ASP A 63 20.02 22.61 -20.75
N LEU A 64 20.31 21.87 -19.68
CA LEU A 64 19.30 21.47 -18.69
C LEU A 64 19.07 22.54 -17.61
N ASP A 65 19.98 23.50 -17.47
CA ASP A 65 19.83 24.59 -16.50
C ASP A 65 18.93 25.73 -17.04
N ASP A 66 18.67 25.75 -18.35
CA ASP A 66 17.70 26.66 -18.98
C ASP A 66 16.30 26.02 -19.02
N SER A 67 15.55 26.26 -17.95
CA SER A 67 14.22 25.64 -17.73
C SER A 67 13.19 26.06 -18.77
N ASP A 68 13.26 27.28 -19.29
CA ASP A 68 12.29 27.79 -20.28
C ASP A 68 12.51 27.10 -21.63
N ARG A 69 13.75 27.04 -22.10
CA ARG A 69 14.09 26.39 -23.39
C ARG A 69 13.90 24.88 -23.35
N LEU A 70 14.17 24.25 -22.21
CA LEU A 70 13.97 22.80 -22.04
C LEU A 70 12.48 22.43 -22.11
N SER A 71 11.61 23.25 -21.50
CA SER A 71 10.16 22.99 -21.45
C SER A 71 9.54 23.06 -22.85
N ASP A 72 9.88 24.09 -23.64
CA ASP A 72 9.42 24.23 -25.02
C ASP A 72 9.81 23.02 -25.91
N LEU A 73 11.03 22.49 -25.73
CA LEU A 73 11.51 21.31 -26.46
C LEU A 73 10.80 20.02 -26.06
N MET A 74 10.38 19.88 -24.80
CA MET A 74 9.67 18.71 -24.29
C MET A 74 8.21 18.70 -24.76
N ASP A 75 7.55 19.86 -24.77
CA ASP A 75 6.16 20.01 -25.22
C ASP A 75 6.01 19.79 -26.73
N ASP A 76 6.94 20.29 -27.55
CA ASP A 76 6.94 20.04 -29.02
C ASP A 76 7.09 18.54 -29.35
N ARG A 77 7.80 17.79 -28.48
CA ARG A 77 8.00 16.36 -28.63
C ARG A 77 6.80 15.52 -28.16
N ALA A 78 6.10 15.96 -27.11
CA ALA A 78 4.94 15.25 -26.56
C ALA A 78 3.70 15.35 -27.46
N GLY A 79 3.63 16.35 -28.33
CA GLY A 79 2.54 16.57 -29.28
C GLY A 79 2.59 15.76 -30.58
N ARG A 80 3.53 14.81 -30.74
CA ARG A 80 3.71 14.03 -31.98
C ARG A 80 3.60 12.53 -31.77
#